data_AF-A0A7C3P6B5-F1
#
_entry.id   AF-A0A7C3P6B5-F1
#
_cell.length_a   1.000
_cell.length_b   1.000
_cell.length_c   1.000
_cell.angle_alpha   90.00
_cell.angle_beta   90.00
_cell.angle_gamma   90.00
#
_symmetry.space_group_name_H-M   'P 1'
#
loop_
_entity.id
_entity.type
_entity.pdbx_description
1 polymer ?
#
loop_
_entity_poly.entity_id
_entity_poly.type
_entity_poly.pdbx_seq_one_letter_code
_entity_poly.pdbx_strand_id
1 'polypeptide(L)'
;MTTISAARRRLQEALQDPRRKQLAHVAVLDIAMTATQQLEARGIPPAAVARATEEVSALLTGEIADLPGDLPGRDLMLDVLVDALKAIAQNPAFAPIFAPSGSSPLK
;
A
#
# COMPACT_ATOMS: atom_id res chain seq x y z
N MET A 1 12.50 9.43 10.26
CA MET A 1 11.20 8.77 9.98
C MET A 1 10.54 9.41 8.76
N THR A 2 11.09 9.27 7.55
CA THR A 2 10.68 10.08 6.37
C THR A 2 10.42 9.28 5.09
N THR A 3 10.53 7.95 5.10
CA THR A 3 10.46 7.12 3.88
C THR A 3 9.06 6.59 3.54
N ILE A 4 8.20 6.35 4.54
CA ILE A 4 6.86 5.77 4.35
C ILE A 4 5.93 6.76 3.64
N SER A 5 5.99 8.04 4.03
CA SER A 5 5.14 9.09 3.48
C SER A 5 5.41 9.36 2.00
N ALA A 6 6.66 9.19 1.53
CA ALA A 6 7.02 9.44 0.14
C ALA A 6 6.53 8.34 -0.82
N ALA A 7 6.71 7.06 -0.47
CA ALA A 7 6.23 5.94 -1.29
C ALA A 7 4.69 5.90 -1.32
N ARG A 8 4.05 6.08 -0.16
CA ARG A 8 2.59 6.20 -0.07
C ARG A 8 2.06 7.34 -0.94
N ARG A 9 2.69 8.51 -0.87
CA ARG A 9 2.29 9.66 -1.68
C ARG A 9 2.44 9.39 -3.19
N ARG A 10 3.55 8.79 -3.64
CA ARG A 10 3.73 8.42 -5.05
C ARG A 10 2.65 7.45 -5.53
N LEU A 11 2.29 6.46 -4.70
CA LEU A 11 1.20 5.53 -4.99
C LEU A 11 -0.15 6.24 -5.12
N GLN A 12 -0.46 7.15 -4.18
CA GLN A 12 -1.67 7.97 -4.21
C GLN A 12 -1.73 8.88 -5.44
N GLU A 13 -0.61 9.53 -5.80
CA GLU A 13 -0.50 10.33 -7.02
C GLU A 13 -0.75 9.47 -8.28
N ALA A 14 -0.24 8.24 -8.32
CA ALA A 14 -0.46 7.32 -9.42
C ALA A 14 -1.92 6.82 -9.54
N LEU A 15 -2.66 6.72 -8.43
CA LEU A 15 -4.10 6.40 -8.44
C LEU A 15 -4.94 7.51 -9.10
N GLN A 16 -4.47 8.75 -9.06
CA GLN A 16 -5.14 9.90 -9.68
C GLN A 16 -4.77 10.08 -11.17
N ASP A 17 -3.72 9.40 -11.65
CA ASP A 17 -3.25 9.50 -13.03
C ASP A 17 -3.89 8.39 -13.87
N PRO A 18 -4.74 8.70 -14.88
CA PRO A 18 -5.39 7.69 -15.71
C PRO A 18 -4.44 6.68 -16.36
N ARG A 19 -3.19 7.05 -16.63
CA ARG A 19 -2.20 6.18 -17.28
C ARG A 19 -1.57 5.18 -16.30
N ARG A 20 -1.51 5.54 -15.01
CA ARG A 20 -0.88 4.73 -13.95
C ARG A 20 -1.89 4.10 -12.99
N LYS A 21 -3.15 4.55 -13.03
CA LYS A 21 -4.22 4.15 -12.11
C LYS A 21 -4.40 2.64 -12.02
N GLN A 22 -4.44 1.94 -13.15
CA GLN A 22 -4.62 0.48 -13.14
C GLN A 22 -3.46 -0.23 -12.44
N LEU A 23 -2.22 0.16 -12.76
CA LEU A 23 -1.03 -0.40 -12.14
C LEU A 23 -0.97 -0.07 -10.64
N ALA A 24 -1.38 1.14 -10.25
CA ALA A 24 -1.46 1.56 -8.86
C ALA A 24 -2.52 0.76 -8.07
N HIS A 25 -3.68 0.47 -8.65
CA HIS A 25 -4.65 -0.44 -8.04
C HIS A 25 -4.09 -1.86 -7.84
N VAL A 26 -3.34 -2.40 -8.81
CA VAL A 26 -2.68 -3.70 -8.66
C VAL A 26 -1.68 -3.68 -7.51
N ALA A 27 -0.89 -2.60 -7.37
CA ALA A 27 0.04 -2.45 -6.25
C ALA A 27 -0.68 -2.38 -4.89
N VAL A 28 -1.81 -1.67 -4.81
CA VAL A 28 -2.64 -1.64 -3.58
C VAL A 28 -3.12 -3.04 -3.22
N LEU A 29 -3.61 -3.80 -4.20
CA LEU A 29 -4.07 -5.18 -3.98
C LEU A 29 -2.94 -6.10 -3.51
N ASP A 30 -1.74 -6.00 -4.11
CA ASP A 30 -0.58 -6.81 -3.74
C ASP A 30 -0.12 -6.53 -2.29
N ILE A 31 -0.11 -5.25 -1.90
CA ILE A 31 0.18 -4.85 -0.52
C ILE A 31 -0.89 -5.38 0.44
N ALA A 32 -2.17 -5.22 0.11
CA ALA A 32 -3.29 -5.69 0.92
C ALA A 32 -3.29 -7.22 1.09
N MET A 33 -2.94 -7.97 0.05
CA MET A 33 -2.77 -9.42 0.11
C MET A 33 -1.59 -9.82 0.99
N THR A 34 -0.44 -9.15 0.85
CA THR A 34 0.74 -9.38 1.69
C THR A 34 0.42 -9.14 3.17
N ALA A 35 -0.27 -8.02 3.46
CA ALA A 35 -0.77 -7.68 4.78
C ALA A 35 -1.67 -8.77 5.37
N THR A 36 -2.66 -9.22 4.59
CA THR A 36 -3.60 -10.28 4.96
C THR A 36 -2.85 -11.57 5.35
N GLN A 37 -1.96 -12.04 4.49
CA GLN A 37 -1.21 -13.29 4.71
C GLN A 37 -0.33 -13.24 5.95
N GLN A 38 0.29 -12.08 6.23
CA GLN A 38 1.13 -11.90 7.41
C GLN A 38 0.30 -11.89 8.71
N LEU A 39 -0.87 -11.25 8.70
CA LEU A 39 -1.77 -11.30 9.86
C LEU A 39 -2.29 -12.73 10.12
N GLU A 40 -2.71 -13.43 9.08
CA GLU A 40 -3.18 -14.83 9.17
C GLU A 40 -2.09 -15.74 9.72
N ALA A 41 -0.85 -15.62 9.23
CA ALA A 41 0.30 -16.38 9.71
C ALA A 41 0.63 -16.14 11.20
N ARG A 42 0.19 -15.01 11.76
CA ARG A 42 0.34 -14.66 13.17
C ARG A 42 -0.88 -15.04 14.02
N GLY A 43 -1.86 -15.74 13.44
CA GLY A 43 -3.05 -16.23 14.15
C GLY A 43 -4.09 -15.15 14.45
N ILE A 44 -4.06 -14.03 13.73
CA ILE A 44 -5.10 -13.00 13.87
C ILE A 44 -6.43 -13.56 13.35
N PRO A 45 -7.56 -13.35 14.06
CA PRO A 45 -8.85 -13.87 13.64
C PRO A 45 -9.28 -13.35 12.25
N PRO A 46 -9.93 -14.16 11.40
CA PRO A 46 -10.32 -13.77 10.04
C PRO A 46 -11.13 -12.47 9.95
N ALA A 47 -12.03 -12.22 10.92
CA ALA A 47 -12.81 -10.98 10.98
C ALA A 47 -11.93 -9.74 11.24
N ALA A 48 -10.88 -9.88 12.06
CA ALA A 48 -9.92 -8.82 12.31
C ALA A 48 -8.99 -8.61 11.11
N VAL A 49 -8.62 -9.69 10.41
CA VAL A 49 -7.87 -9.62 9.15
C VAL A 49 -8.67 -8.84 8.10
N ALA A 50 -9.93 -9.18 7.88
CA ALA A 50 -10.79 -8.49 6.92
C ALA A 50 -10.89 -6.98 7.19
N ARG A 51 -11.17 -6.61 8.45
CA ARG A 51 -11.17 -5.20 8.89
C ARG A 51 -9.82 -4.53 8.61
N ALA A 52 -8.72 -5.17 8.96
CA ALA A 52 -7.40 -4.59 8.77
C ALA A 52 -7.05 -4.39 7.29
N THR A 53 -7.45 -5.31 6.42
CA THR A 53 -7.26 -5.22 4.97
C THR A 53 -8.07 -4.07 4.35
N GLU A 54 -9.29 -3.84 4.82
CA GLU A 54 -10.11 -2.68 4.42
C GLU A 54 -9.44 -1.35 4.82
N GLU A 55 -9.03 -1.23 6.09
CA GLU A 55 -8.38 -0.02 6.60
C GLU A 55 -7.03 0.27 5.90
N VAL A 56 -6.26 -0.77 5.60
CA VAL A 56 -5.05 -0.68 4.78
C VAL A 56 -5.36 -0.15 3.38
N SER A 57 -6.39 -0.69 2.74
CA SER A 57 -6.79 -0.25 1.41
C SER A 57 -7.18 1.23 1.44
N ALA A 58 -8.00 1.63 2.42
CA ALA A 58 -8.40 3.02 2.63
C ALA A 58 -7.21 3.96 2.90
N LEU A 59 -6.20 3.49 3.65
CA LEU A 59 -4.99 4.26 3.92
C LEU A 59 -4.17 4.48 2.63
N LEU A 60 -4.03 3.43 1.82
CA LEU A 60 -3.23 3.46 0.58
C LEU A 60 -3.92 4.25 -0.53
N THR A 61 -5.25 4.23 -0.59
CA THR A 61 -6.04 5.05 -1.53
C THR A 61 -6.17 6.50 -1.06
N GLY A 62 -5.89 6.78 0.21
CA GLY A 62 -5.96 8.11 0.81
C GLY A 62 -7.34 8.50 1.33
N GLU A 63 -8.24 7.53 1.46
CA GLU A 63 -9.56 7.69 2.09
C GLU A 63 -9.44 7.99 3.60
N ILE A 64 -8.42 7.43 4.26
CA ILE A 64 -8.06 7.74 5.65
C ILE A 64 -6.60 8.20 5.75
N ALA A 65 -6.33 9.03 6.76
CA ALA A 65 -4.99 9.58 6.98
C ALA A 65 -4.06 8.61 7.72
N ASP A 66 -4.60 7.81 8.64
CA ASP A 66 -3.90 6.87 9.52
C ASP A 66 -4.81 5.67 9.86
N LEU A 67 -4.22 4.55 10.26
CA LEU A 67 -4.95 3.35 10.68
C LEU A 67 -5.61 3.56 12.05
N PRO A 68 -6.86 3.07 12.26
CA PRO A 68 -7.54 3.16 13.54
C PRO A 68 -6.72 2.57 14.69
N GLY A 69 -6.69 3.27 15.83
CA GLY A 69 -5.93 2.85 17.01
C GLY A 69 -6.44 1.57 17.68
N ASP A 70 -7.71 1.22 17.47
CA ASP A 70 -8.37 0.02 18.00
C ASP A 70 -8.22 -1.20 17.07
N LEU A 71 -7.47 -1.07 15.96
CA LEU A 71 -7.30 -2.15 15.00
C LEU A 71 -6.48 -3.31 15.62
N PRO A 72 -7.02 -4.54 15.66
CA PRO A 72 -6.28 -5.69 16.18
C PRO A 72 -5.03 -5.97 15.33
N GLY A 73 -3.87 -6.05 15.96
CA GLY A 73 -2.62 -6.24 15.24
C GLY A 73 -2.13 -4.99 14.48
N ARG A 74 -2.59 -3.78 14.85
CA ARG A 74 -2.19 -2.50 14.24
C ARG A 74 -0.68 -2.36 14.05
N ASP A 75 0.11 -2.62 15.08
CA ASP A 75 1.57 -2.43 15.01
C ASP A 75 2.21 -3.39 14.00
N LEU A 76 1.77 -4.66 14.00
CA LEU A 76 2.17 -5.64 12.99
C LEU A 76 1.73 -5.18 11.59
N MET A 77 0.52 -4.65 11.45
CA MET A 77 0.03 -4.14 10.17
C MET A 77 0.85 -2.97 9.66
N LEU A 78 1.23 -2.04 10.53
CA LEU A 78 2.10 -0.92 10.19
C LEU A 78 3.47 -1.45 9.73
N ASP A 79 4.08 -2.38 10.46
CA ASP A 79 5.36 -2.97 10.07
C ASP A 79 5.28 -3.65 8.69
N VAL A 80 4.23 -4.46 8.47
CA VAL A 80 4.01 -5.15 7.19
C VAL A 80 3.76 -4.15 6.06
N LEU A 81 2.98 -3.09 6.30
CA LEU A 81 2.75 -2.03 5.30
C LEU A 81 4.04 -1.34 4.90
N VAL A 82 4.91 -1.05 5.86
CA VAL A 82 6.20 -0.43 5.61
C VAL A 82 7.06 -1.32 4.72
N ASP A 83 7.14 -2.61 5.01
CA ASP A 83 7.97 -3.53 4.24
C ASP A 83 7.36 -3.85 2.87
N ALA A 84 6.04 -3.99 2.77
CA ALA A 84 5.35 -4.16 1.50
C ALA A 84 5.50 -2.93 0.58
N LEU A 85 5.38 -1.71 1.13
CA LEU A 85 5.63 -0.48 0.37
C LEU A 85 7.08 -0.38 -0.13
N LYS A 86 8.06 -0.76 0.70
CA LYS A 86 9.47 -0.82 0.26
C LYS A 86 9.66 -1.85 -0.86
N ALA A 87 9.09 -3.04 -0.71
CA ALA A 87 9.19 -4.11 -1.69
C ALA A 87 8.59 -3.70 -3.04
N ILE A 88 7.39 -3.12 -3.03
CA ILE A 88 6.73 -2.60 -4.22
C ILE A 88 7.54 -1.47 -4.87
N ALA A 89 8.10 -0.54 -4.08
CA ALA A 89 8.92 0.54 -4.61
C ALA A 89 10.22 0.05 -5.27
N GLN A 90 10.72 -1.13 -4.88
CA GLN A 90 11.91 -1.77 -5.45
C GLN A 90 11.57 -2.73 -6.60
N ASN A 91 10.29 -3.07 -6.79
CA ASN A 91 9.87 -4.01 -7.82
C ASN A 91 9.83 -3.32 -9.20
N PRO A 92 10.61 -3.81 -10.20
CA PRO A 92 10.66 -3.21 -11.53
C PRO A 92 9.29 -3.15 -12.24
N ALA A 93 8.37 -4.09 -11.94
CA ALA A 93 7.03 -4.09 -12.52
C ALA A 93 6.20 -2.87 -12.10
N PHE A 94 6.49 -2.29 -10.93
CA PHE A 94 5.79 -1.14 -10.37
C PHE A 94 6.59 0.17 -10.49
N ALA A 95 7.77 0.14 -11.11
CA ALA A 95 8.60 1.34 -11.33
C ALA A 95 7.84 2.55 -11.92
N PRO A 96 6.87 2.38 -12.86
CA PRO A 96 6.10 3.51 -13.38
C PRO A 96 5.26 4.26 -12.33
N ILE A 97 4.84 3.60 -11.24
CA ILE A 97 4.14 4.24 -10.11
C ILE A 97 5.07 5.25 -9.42
N PHE A 98 6.33 4.85 -9.22
CA PHE A 98 7.31 5.61 -8.46
C PHE A 98 8.19 6.50 -9.34
N ALA A 99 7.97 6.56 -10.65
CA ALA A 99 8.65 7.52 -11.51
C ALA A 99 8.21 8.97 -11.17
N PRO A 100 9.09 9.98 -11.34
CA PRO A 100 8.69 11.38 -11.22
C PRO A 100 7.57 11.71 -12.22
N SER A 101 6.49 12.31 -11.74
CA SER A 101 5.39 12.80 -12.57
C SER A 101 5.95 13.76 -13.63
N GLY A 102 5.89 13.36 -14.91
CA GLY A 102 6.52 14.07 -16.04
C GLY A 102 7.48 13.23 -16.87
N SER A 103 7.85 12.03 -16.40
CA SER A 103 8.65 11.06 -17.18
C SER A 103 7.76 10.35 -18.20
N SER A 104 7.42 11.04 -19.30
CA SER A 104 6.86 10.38 -20.49
C SER A 104 7.94 9.47 -21.09
N PRO A 105 7.69 8.16 -21.29
CA PRO A 105 8.46 7.39 -22.24
C PRO A 105 7.99 7.79 -23.65
N LEU A 106 8.45 8.94 -24.13
CA LEU A 106 8.41 9.26 -25.55
C LEU A 106 9.78 8.93 -26.12
N LYS A 107 9.90 7.71 -26.67
CA LYS A 107 10.68 7.41 -27.85
C LYS A 107 9.97 6.30 -28.62
#